data_AF-S4NS46-F1
#
_entry.id   AF-S4NS46-F1
#
_cell.length_a   1.000
_cell.length_b   1.000
_cell.length_c   1.000
_cell.angle_alpha   90.00
_cell.angle_beta   90.00
_cell.angle_gamma   90.00
#
_symmetry.space_group_name_H-M   'P 1'
#
loop_
_entity.id
_entity.type
_entity.pdbx_description
1 polymer ?
#
loop_
_entity_poly.entity_id
_entity_poly.type
_entity_poly.pdbx_seq_one_letter_code
_entity_poly.pdbx_strand_id
1 'polypeptide(L)'
;MIHDGDMCLFDMGGNYAGYAADITCSFPANGKFTDDQKLIYEAVLAARDAVVREAKPGVLWSDMHLTANRAMLEHLKKGNLLKGDVEMMIKNGVNGILQPHGLGHLLGLDVHDVGGYLPHCPPRLAGPLGRLR
;
A
#
# COMPACT_ATOMS: atom_id res chain seq x y z
N MET A 1 2.06 5.50 25.51
CA MET A 1 2.61 6.87 25.37
C MET A 1 3.37 6.93 24.04
N ILE A 2 3.53 8.12 23.46
CA ILE A 2 4.37 8.37 22.28
C ILE A 2 5.73 8.86 22.77
N HIS A 3 6.81 8.29 22.23
CA HIS A 3 8.18 8.57 22.65
C HIS A 3 8.99 9.30 21.56
N ASP A 4 10.06 9.97 21.98
CA ASP A 4 11.02 10.55 21.05
C ASP A 4 11.65 9.45 20.18
N GLY A 5 11.77 9.71 18.87
CA GLY A 5 12.23 8.73 17.88
C GLY A 5 11.17 7.74 17.38
N ASP A 6 9.95 7.73 17.91
CA ASP A 6 8.87 6.89 17.37
C ASP A 6 8.42 7.36 15.98
N MET A 7 7.98 6.40 15.15
CA MET A 7 7.12 6.69 14.01
C MET A 7 5.66 6.62 14.44
N CYS A 8 4.87 7.63 14.09
CA CYS A 8 3.43 7.60 14.15
C CYS A 8 2.86 7.12 12.82
N LEU A 9 1.88 6.21 12.88
CA LEU A 9 0.99 5.86 11.77
C LEU A 9 -0.42 6.09 12.27
N PHE A 10 -1.04 7.17 11.81
CA PHE A 10 -2.37 7.57 12.21
C PHE A 10 -3.34 7.31 11.06
N ASP A 11 -4.15 6.28 11.24
CA ASP A 11 -5.26 5.93 10.35
C ASP A 11 -6.55 6.47 10.95
N MET A 12 -7.11 7.50 10.32
CA MET A 12 -8.25 8.23 10.85
C MET A 12 -9.19 8.65 9.72
N GLY A 13 -10.49 8.46 9.96
CA GLY A 13 -11.54 8.79 9.02
C GLY A 13 -12.63 9.64 9.65
N GLY A 14 -13.36 10.36 8.80
CA GLY A 14 -14.58 11.07 9.16
C GLY A 14 -15.77 10.51 8.40
N ASN A 15 -16.99 10.78 8.88
CA ASN A 15 -18.20 10.56 8.10
C ASN A 15 -19.00 11.86 8.05
N TYR A 16 -19.39 12.28 6.84
CA TYR A 16 -20.23 13.46 6.63
C TYR A 16 -21.35 13.14 5.66
N ALA A 17 -22.59 13.41 6.08
CA ALA A 17 -23.80 13.11 5.30
C ALA A 17 -23.87 11.66 4.80
N GLY A 18 -23.32 10.70 5.56
CA GLY A 18 -23.29 9.29 5.21
C GLY A 18 -22.05 8.86 4.42
N TYR A 19 -21.26 9.78 3.86
CA TYR A 19 -20.05 9.45 3.12
C TYR A 19 -18.83 9.36 4.04
N ALA A 20 -18.08 8.28 3.92
CA ALA A 20 -16.84 8.03 4.64
C ALA A 20 -15.64 8.73 3.97
N ALA A 21 -14.69 9.15 4.80
CA ALA A 21 -13.33 9.51 4.43
C ALA A 21 -12.37 8.60 5.19
N ASP A 22 -11.29 8.19 4.56
CA ASP A 22 -10.32 7.23 5.09
C ASP A 22 -8.91 7.67 4.71
N ILE A 23 -8.11 8.09 5.69
CA ILE A 23 -6.81 8.73 5.47
C ILE A 23 -5.83 8.22 6.51
N THR A 24 -4.73 7.65 6.03
CA THR A 24 -3.58 7.30 6.85
C THR A 24 -2.42 8.30 6.65
N CYS A 25 -1.88 8.83 7.74
CA CYS A 25 -0.70 9.69 7.74
C CYS A 25 0.42 9.06 8.58
N SER A 26 1.63 8.99 8.02
CA SER A 26 2.82 8.48 8.71
C SER A 26 3.88 9.57 8.86
N PHE A 27 4.41 9.77 10.07
CA PHE A 27 5.37 10.83 10.37
C PHE A 27 6.15 10.53 11.66
N PRO A 28 7.38 11.06 11.83
CA PRO A 28 8.14 10.91 13.07
C PRO A 28 7.50 11.75 14.19
N ALA A 29 7.35 11.16 15.36
CA ALA A 29 6.72 11.80 16.53
C ALA A 29 7.40 13.12 16.93
N ASN A 30 8.71 13.23 16.71
CA ASN A 30 9.53 14.40 17.03
C ASN A 30 9.71 15.37 15.85
N GLY A 31 9.02 15.13 14.72
CA GLY A 31 9.05 15.98 13.53
C GLY A 31 10.31 15.88 12.67
N LYS A 32 11.24 14.96 12.96
CA LYS A 32 12.46 14.76 12.16
C LYS A 32 12.67 13.27 11.85
N PHE A 33 12.71 12.95 10.56
CA PHE A 33 13.03 11.60 10.13
C PHE A 33 14.49 11.27 10.42
N THR A 34 14.75 10.08 10.95
CA THR A 34 16.07 9.44 10.85
C THR A 34 16.29 8.87 9.44
N ASP A 35 17.52 8.49 9.10
CA ASP A 35 17.83 7.90 7.79
C ASP A 35 17.03 6.59 7.55
N ASP A 36 16.92 5.73 8.57
CA ASP A 36 16.15 4.49 8.49
C ASP A 36 14.64 4.76 8.32
N GLN A 37 14.07 5.70 9.08
CA GLN A 37 12.67 6.07 8.95
C GLN A 37 12.37 6.66 7.57
N LYS A 38 13.27 7.51 7.07
CA LYS A 38 13.16 8.13 5.75
C LYS A 38 13.21 7.08 4.65
N LEU A 39 14.11 6.10 4.73
CA LEU A 39 14.22 5.01 3.76
C LEU A 39 12.89 4.25 3.61
N ILE A 40 12.26 3.88 4.74
CA ILE A 40 10.98 3.17 4.71
C ILE A 40 9.85 4.07 4.23
N TYR A 41 9.80 5.32 4.70
CA TYR A 41 8.78 6.29 4.28
C TYR A 41 8.82 6.55 2.77
N GLU A 42 10.01 6.80 2.22
CA GLU A 42 10.19 7.06 0.79
C GLU A 42 9.92 5.83 -0.08
N ALA A 43 10.09 4.61 0.44
CA ALA A 43 9.68 3.39 -0.24
C ALA A 43 8.15 3.30 -0.41
N VAL A 44 7.39 3.65 0.64
CA VAL A 44 5.91 3.71 0.59
C VAL A 44 5.45 4.86 -0.30
N LEU A 45 6.10 6.02 -0.22
CA LEU A 45 5.82 7.17 -1.08
C LEU A 45 6.03 6.82 -2.56
N ALA A 46 7.14 6.15 -2.89
CA ALA A 46 7.42 5.69 -4.25
C ALA A 46 6.35 4.70 -4.76
N ALA A 47 5.87 3.79 -3.90
CA ALA A 47 4.78 2.87 -4.22
C ALA A 47 3.46 3.61 -4.51
N ARG A 48 3.08 4.56 -3.64
CA ARG A 48 1.90 5.42 -3.82
C ARG A 48 1.97 6.21 -5.12
N ASP A 49 3.10 6.84 -5.40
CA ASP A 49 3.29 7.67 -6.59
C ASP A 49 3.27 6.85 -7.88
N ALA A 50 3.79 5.62 -7.84
CA ALA A 50 3.70 4.70 -8.96
C ALA A 50 2.25 4.32 -9.28
N VAL A 51 1.43 4.02 -8.27
CA VAL A 51 -0.01 3.73 -8.45
C VAL A 51 -0.75 4.93 -9.02
N VAL A 52 -0.55 6.14 -8.44
CA VAL A 52 -1.25 7.34 -8.90
C VAL A 52 -0.92 7.69 -10.35
N ARG A 53 0.31 7.43 -10.80
CA ARG A 53 0.71 7.66 -12.19
C ARG A 53 0.08 6.66 -13.18
N GLU A 54 -0.09 5.41 -12.77
CA GLU A 54 -0.59 4.35 -13.66
C GLU A 54 -2.12 4.21 -13.63
N ALA A 55 -2.78 4.68 -12.58
CA ALA A 55 -4.22 4.57 -12.39
C ALA A 55 -5.00 5.30 -13.50
N LYS A 56 -5.74 4.52 -14.30
CA LYS A 56 -6.60 5.01 -15.39
C LYS A 56 -7.66 3.96 -15.76
N PRO A 57 -8.72 4.32 -16.50
CA PRO A 57 -9.72 3.36 -16.95
C PRO A 57 -9.10 2.18 -17.70
N GLY A 58 -9.63 0.98 -17.44
CA GLY A 58 -9.19 -0.28 -18.07
C GLY A 58 -8.02 -0.99 -17.38
N VAL A 59 -7.40 -0.39 -16.36
CA VAL A 59 -6.33 -1.02 -15.58
C VAL A 59 -6.90 -1.92 -14.49
N LEU A 60 -6.31 -3.10 -14.28
CA LEU A 60 -6.70 -4.02 -13.22
C LEU A 60 -6.12 -3.58 -11.86
N TRP A 61 -6.94 -3.63 -10.81
CA TRP A 61 -6.51 -3.28 -9.45
C TRP A 61 -5.41 -4.21 -8.92
N SER A 62 -5.43 -5.48 -9.31
CA SER A 62 -4.36 -6.44 -8.99
C SER A 62 -3.01 -6.03 -9.59
N ASP A 63 -3.01 -5.44 -10.79
CA ASP A 63 -1.79 -4.97 -11.42
C ASP A 63 -1.25 -3.74 -10.69
N MET A 64 -2.14 -2.86 -10.19
CA MET A 64 -1.74 -1.75 -9.33
C MET A 64 -1.09 -2.21 -8.04
N HIS A 65 -1.62 -3.27 -7.40
CA HIS A 65 -0.99 -3.86 -6.23
C HIS A 65 0.43 -4.35 -6.53
N LEU A 66 0.65 -5.01 -7.68
CA LEU A 66 1.99 -5.42 -8.10
C LEU A 66 2.89 -4.23 -8.48
N THR A 67 2.35 -3.18 -9.08
CA THR A 67 3.09 -1.93 -9.38
C THR A 67 3.60 -1.26 -8.10
N ALA A 68 2.74 -1.13 -7.08
CA ALA A 68 3.14 -0.62 -5.77
C ALA A 68 4.28 -1.45 -5.15
N ASN A 69 4.10 -2.78 -5.15
CA ASN A 69 5.09 -3.70 -4.58
C ASN A 69 6.43 -3.65 -5.30
N ARG A 70 6.45 -3.57 -6.64
CA ARG A 70 7.70 -3.42 -7.41
C ARG A 70 8.43 -2.15 -7.03
N ALA A 71 7.72 -1.02 -7.02
CA ALA A 71 8.31 0.27 -6.67
C ALA A 71 8.87 0.27 -5.23
N MET A 72 8.13 -0.28 -4.27
CA MET A 72 8.59 -0.45 -2.88
C MET A 72 9.86 -1.31 -2.81
N LEU A 73 9.84 -2.51 -3.40
CA LEU A 73 10.97 -3.44 -3.34
C LEU A 73 12.22 -2.88 -4.05
N GLU A 74 12.05 -2.20 -5.18
CA GLU A 74 13.15 -1.50 -5.86
C GLU A 74 13.76 -0.41 -4.99
N HIS A 75 12.92 0.36 -4.29
CA HIS A 75 13.39 1.41 -3.39
C HIS A 75 14.18 0.82 -2.21
N LEU A 76 13.63 -0.20 -1.54
CA LEU A 76 14.30 -0.88 -0.43
C LEU A 76 15.59 -1.60 -0.85
N LYS A 77 15.64 -2.12 -2.09
CA LYS A 77 16.87 -2.66 -2.68
C LYS A 77 17.92 -1.57 -2.91
N LYS A 78 17.54 -0.39 -3.43
CA LYS A 78 18.46 0.76 -3.60
C LYS A 78 19.00 1.24 -2.25
N GLY A 79 18.20 1.18 -1.19
CA GLY A 79 18.61 1.44 0.19
C GLY A 79 19.40 0.32 0.87
N ASN A 80 19.80 -0.73 0.14
CA ASN A 80 20.53 -1.90 0.65
C ASN A 80 19.83 -2.72 1.74
N LEU A 81 18.55 -2.49 2.00
CA LEU A 81 17.77 -3.30 2.95
C LEU A 81 17.43 -4.68 2.36
N LEU A 82 17.18 -4.73 1.05
CA LEU A 82 16.91 -5.96 0.31
C LEU A 82 18.04 -6.25 -0.70
N LYS A 83 18.27 -7.53 -0.97
CA LYS A 83 19.28 -8.00 -1.93
C LYS A 83 18.66 -9.01 -2.89
N GLY A 84 19.08 -8.96 -4.16
CA GLY A 84 18.63 -9.88 -5.21
C GLY A 84 17.77 -9.21 -6.28
N ASP A 85 17.02 -10.01 -7.02
CA ASP A 85 16.14 -9.57 -8.11
C ASP A 85 14.70 -9.35 -7.62
N VAL A 86 14.08 -8.25 -8.05
CA VAL A 86 12.75 -7.82 -7.56
C VAL A 86 11.64 -8.73 -8.08
N GLU A 87 11.70 -9.19 -9.32
CA GLU A 87 10.69 -10.12 -9.85
C GLU A 87 10.78 -11.47 -9.14
N MET A 88 11.99 -11.92 -8.80
CA MET A 88 12.18 -13.10 -7.96
C MET A 88 11.64 -12.91 -6.54
N MET A 89 11.80 -11.73 -5.93
CA MET A 89 11.19 -11.43 -4.63
C MET A 89 9.66 -11.55 -4.68
N ILE A 90 9.03 -10.98 -5.70
CA ILE A 90 7.57 -11.03 -5.88
C ILE A 90 7.11 -12.48 -6.12
N LYS A 91 7.80 -13.21 -7.01
CA LYS A 91 7.48 -14.62 -7.30
C LYS A 91 7.52 -15.50 -6.04
N ASN A 92 8.42 -15.19 -5.10
CA ASN A 92 8.56 -15.90 -3.83
C ASN A 92 7.74 -15.27 -2.69
N GLY A 93 6.91 -14.26 -2.95
CA GLY A 93 5.97 -13.68 -1.99
C GLY A 93 6.59 -12.74 -0.95
N VAL A 94 7.81 -12.24 -1.18
CA VAL A 94 8.48 -11.29 -0.25
C VAL A 94 7.66 -10.01 -0.07
N ASN A 95 7.02 -9.52 -1.14
CA ASN A 95 6.12 -8.38 -1.08
C ASN A 95 4.98 -8.58 -0.07
N GLY A 96 4.42 -9.80 0.02
CA GLY A 96 3.34 -10.12 0.96
C GLY A 96 3.78 -10.17 2.43
N ILE A 97 5.09 -10.25 2.70
CA ILE A 97 5.65 -10.12 4.05
C ILE A 97 5.67 -8.64 4.47
N LEU A 98 6.02 -7.74 3.55
CA LEU A 98 6.15 -6.31 3.80
C LEU A 98 4.81 -5.58 3.74
N GLN A 99 3.92 -6.00 2.84
CA GLN A 99 2.56 -5.49 2.71
C GLN A 99 1.55 -6.66 2.73
N PRO A 100 1.07 -7.07 3.92
CA PRO A 100 0.18 -8.23 4.05
C PRO A 100 -1.28 -7.93 3.71
N HIS A 101 -1.66 -6.65 3.65
CA HIS A 101 -2.96 -6.18 3.20
C HIS A 101 -2.95 -5.91 1.68
N GLY A 102 -4.11 -5.85 1.04
CA GLY A 102 -4.12 -5.41 -0.35
C GLY A 102 -3.94 -3.90 -0.47
N LEU A 103 -3.91 -3.41 -1.71
CA LEU A 103 -3.45 -2.04 -2.00
C LEU A 103 -4.44 -0.98 -1.48
N GLY A 104 -5.72 -1.32 -1.43
CA GLY A 104 -6.81 -0.42 -1.07
C GLY A 104 -8.13 -1.00 -1.55
N HIS A 105 -9.22 -0.30 -1.23
CA HIS A 105 -10.59 -0.76 -1.44
C HIS A 105 -11.45 0.37 -2.01
N LEU A 106 -12.68 0.01 -2.40
CA LEU A 106 -13.71 0.99 -2.70
C LEU A 106 -14.08 1.75 -1.43
N LEU A 107 -14.39 3.03 -1.58
CA LEU A 107 -14.77 3.95 -0.51
C LEU A 107 -15.98 4.75 -0.96
N GLY A 108 -17.00 4.85 -0.10
CA GLY A 108 -18.23 5.57 -0.40
C GLY A 108 -19.06 5.79 0.86
N LEU A 109 -20.24 5.17 0.96
CA LEU A 109 -21.07 5.27 2.17
C LEU A 109 -20.49 4.44 3.33
N ASP A 110 -19.89 3.29 3.00
CA ASP A 110 -19.08 2.50 3.91
C ASP A 110 -17.59 2.76 3.66
N VAL A 111 -16.74 2.62 4.70
CA VAL A 111 -15.27 2.74 4.57
C VAL A 111 -14.75 1.67 3.61
N HIS A 112 -15.22 0.43 3.77
CA HIS A 112 -15.02 -0.66 2.82
C HIS A 112 -16.30 -0.82 2.00
N ASP A 113 -16.43 -0.03 0.93
CA ASP A 113 -17.68 0.07 0.18
C ASP A 113 -17.99 -1.16 -0.69
N VAL A 114 -19.26 -1.28 -1.07
CA VAL A 114 -19.80 -2.42 -1.81
C VAL A 114 -19.29 -2.48 -3.26
N GLY A 115 -19.45 -3.64 -3.92
CA GLY A 115 -19.24 -3.78 -5.37
C GLY A 115 -17.85 -4.23 -5.82
N GLY A 116 -16.92 -4.52 -4.90
CA GLY A 116 -15.57 -4.97 -5.25
C GLY A 116 -15.49 -6.34 -5.95
N TYR A 117 -16.48 -7.22 -5.75
CA TYR A 117 -16.50 -8.57 -6.33
C TYR A 117 -17.91 -8.97 -6.80
N LEU A 118 -18.39 -8.32 -7.86
CA LEU A 118 -19.67 -8.67 -8.49
C LEU A 118 -19.52 -9.81 -9.51
N PRO A 119 -20.57 -10.60 -9.80
CA PRO A 119 -20.50 -11.71 -10.76
C PRO A 119 -20.05 -11.35 -12.18
N HIS A 120 -20.25 -10.09 -12.59
CA HIS A 120 -19.88 -9.57 -13.92
C HIS A 120 -18.55 -8.79 -13.91
N CYS A 121 -17.89 -8.69 -12.76
CA CYS A 121 -16.56 -8.12 -12.63
C CYS A 121 -15.50 -9.23 -12.70
N PRO A 122 -14.22 -8.89 -12.95
CA PRO A 122 -13.14 -9.86 -12.87
C PRO A 122 -13.18 -10.63 -11.54
N PRO A 123 -13.02 -11.97 -11.56
CA PRO A 123 -13.08 -12.76 -10.36
C PRO A 123 -11.91 -12.42 -9.44
N ARG A 124 -12.09 -12.66 -8.15
CA ARG A 124 -11.00 -12.59 -7.20
C ARG A 124 -9.87 -13.55 -7.63
N LEU A 125 -8.64 -13.04 -7.66
CA LEU A 125 -7.47 -13.87 -7.93
C LEU A 125 -7.36 -15.00 -6.90
N ALA A 126 -6.91 -16.17 -7.34
CA ALA A 126 -6.65 -17.31 -6.47
C ALA A 126 -5.18 -17.33 -5.98
N GLY A 127 -4.89 -18.18 -4.99
CA GLY A 127 -3.52 -18.43 -4.53
C GLY A 127 -2.91 -17.28 -3.69
N PRO A 128 -1.57 -17.10 -3.72
CA PRO A 128 -0.88 -16.09 -2.92
C PRO A 128 -1.38 -14.66 -3.15
N LEU A 129 -1.78 -14.35 -4.38
CA LEU A 129 -2.34 -13.06 -4.78
C LEU A 129 -3.83 -12.90 -4.41
N GLY A 130 -4.50 -13.98 -3.99
CA GLY A 130 -5.89 -13.93 -3.53
C GLY A 130 -6.08 -13.39 -2.11
N ARG A 131 -4.99 -13.18 -1.37
CA ARG A 131 -5.01 -12.51 -0.06
C ARG A 131 -4.96 -10.99 -0.17
N LEU A 132 -4.65 -10.48 -1.36
CA LEU A 132 -4.63 -9.06 -1.65
C LEU A 132 -6.09 -8.57 -1.61
N ARG A 133 -6.46 -7.91 -0.51
CA ARG A 133 -7.79 -7.33 -0.31
C ARG A 133 -7.93 -6.00 -1.05
#